data_AF-A0A0B6XX05-F1
#
_entry.id   AF-A0A0B6XX05-F1
#
_cell.length_a   1.000
_cell.length_b   1.000
_cell.length_c   1.000
_cell.angle_alpha   90.00
_cell.angle_beta   90.00
_cell.angle_gamma   90.00
#
_symmetry.space_group_name_H-M   'P 1'
#
loop_
_entity.id
_entity.type
_entity.pdbx_description
1 polymer ?
#
loop_
_entity_poly.entity_id
_entity_poly.type
_entity_poly.pdbx_seq_one_letter_code
_entity_poly.pdbx_strand_id
1 'polypeptide(L)' 'IHDHHQRKLHAQEIYQRYLSAEASDPINVDTTARTYAERFLDSPEVIMFDVAQHQIFQLMKQDSYPRFLKSELYKSM' A
#
# COMPACT_ATOMS: atom_id res chain seq x y z
N ILE A 1 -14.53 9.54 -1.93
CA ILE A 1 -14.78 9.19 -3.35
C ILE A 1 -16.22 8.68 -3.45
N HIS A 2 -17.13 9.42 -4.08
CA HIS A 2 -18.54 9.02 -4.24
C HIS A 2 -18.85 8.39 -5.61
N ASP A 3 -17.91 8.49 -6.56
CA ASP A 3 -18.05 7.93 -7.91
C ASP A 3 -17.29 6.59 -8.05
N HIS A 4 -18.00 5.56 -8.49
CA HIS A 4 -17.44 4.23 -8.76
C HIS A 4 -16.32 4.26 -9.81
N HIS A 5 -16.43 5.13 -10.82
CA HIS A 5 -15.42 5.25 -11.86
C HIS A 5 -14.11 5.81 -11.29
N GLN A 6 -14.18 6.89 -10.51
CA GLN A 6 -13.03 7.47 -9.82
C GLN A 6 -12.38 6.47 -8.84
N ARG A 7 -13.18 5.69 -8.10
CA ARG A 7 -12.64 4.66 -7.21
C ARG A 7 -11.88 3.60 -7.98
N LYS A 8 -12.39 3.19 -9.15
CA LYS A 8 -11.73 2.20 -10.00
C LYS A 8 -10.39 2.71 -10.53
N LEU A 9 -10.37 3.93 -11.09
CA LEU A 9 -9.15 4.55 -11.60
C LEU A 9 -8.08 4.66 -10.50
N HIS A 10 -8.47 5.12 -9.31
CA HIS A 10 -7.53 5.28 -8.21
C HIS A 10 -7.00 3.95 -7.66
N ALA A 11 -7.85 2.92 -7.56
CA ALA A 11 -7.40 1.58 -7.16
C ALA A 11 -6.40 1.00 -8.17
N GLN A 12 -6.63 1.20 -9.47
CA GLN A 12 -5.70 0.77 -10.52
C GLN A 12 -4.38 1.54 -10.44
N GLU A 13 -4.42 2.85 -10.18
CA GLU A 13 -3.22 3.67 -9.98
C GLU A 13 -2.38 3.16 -8.80
N ILE A 14 -3.00 2.93 -7.64
CA ILE A 14 -2.32 2.37 -6.45
C ILE A 14 -1.69 1.02 -6.79
N TYR A 15 -2.45 0.13 -7.42
CA TYR A 15 -1.93 -1.19 -7.79
C TYR A 15 -0.73 -1.08 -8.74
N GLN A 16 -0.84 -0.29 -9.80
CA GLN A 16 0.23 -0.14 -10.78
C GLN A 16 1.47 0.52 -10.20
N ARG A 17 1.30 1.48 -9.28
CA ARG A 17 2.42 2.18 -8.68
C ARG A 17 3.19 1.33 -7.67
N TYR A 18 2.50 0.52 -6.87
CA TYR A 18 3.09 -0.11 -5.68
C TYR A 18 3.14 -1.64 -5.71
N LEU A 19 2.18 -2.32 -6.37
CA LEU A 19 1.98 -3.77 -6.27
C LEU A 19 2.23 -4.53 -7.57
N SER A 20 2.13 -3.88 -8.73
CA SER A 20 2.38 -4.49 -10.03
C SER A 20 3.80 -5.06 -10.14
N ALA A 21 3.97 -6.10 -10.97
CA ALA A 21 5.30 -6.62 -11.32
C ALA A 21 6.19 -5.54 -11.99
N GLU A 22 5.56 -4.55 -12.62
CA GLU A 22 6.21 -3.42 -13.27
C GLU A 22 6.05 -2.11 -12.46
N ALA A 23 5.82 -2.24 -11.14
CA ALA A 23 5.59 -1.09 -10.26
C ALA A 23 6.76 -0.11 -10.30
N SER A 24 6.44 1.18 -10.41
CA SER A 24 7.44 2.26 -10.37
C SER A 24 8.02 2.45 -8.96
N ASP A 25 7.18 2.26 -7.93
CA ASP A 25 7.52 2.39 -6.52
C ASP A 25 7.19 1.09 -5.78
N PRO A 26 7.83 -0.06 -6.10
CA PRO A 26 7.45 -1.35 -5.56
C PRO A 26 7.59 -1.40 -4.04
N ILE A 27 6.54 -1.87 -3.35
CA ILE A 27 6.55 -2.03 -1.89
C ILE A 27 6.87 -3.48 -1.49
N ASN A 28 7.50 -3.65 -0.33
CA ASN A 28 7.86 -4.97 0.18
C ASN A 28 6.66 -5.66 0.84
N VAL A 29 5.90 -6.42 0.05
CA VAL A 29 4.80 -7.30 0.50
C VAL A 29 4.96 -8.70 -0.07
N ASP A 30 4.36 -9.69 0.58
CA ASP A 30 4.39 -11.05 0.07
C ASP A 30 3.50 -11.25 -1.18
N THR A 31 3.71 -12.37 -1.87
CA THR A 31 2.91 -12.72 -3.05
C THR A 31 1.42 -12.89 -2.74
N THR A 32 1.09 -13.25 -1.49
CA THR A 32 -0.31 -13.41 -1.05
C THR A 32 -1.05 -12.07 -1.06
N ALA A 33 -0.44 -11.00 -0.55
CA ALA A 33 -1.01 -9.65 -0.54
C ALA A 33 -1.25 -9.12 -1.95
N ARG A 34 -0.28 -9.32 -2.85
CA ARG A 34 -0.39 -8.92 -4.26
C ARG A 34 -1.49 -9.69 -5.01
N THR A 35 -1.49 -11.03 -4.91
CA THR A 35 -2.51 -11.87 -5.56
C THR A 35 -3.91 -11.67 -4.97
N TYR A 36 -4.02 -11.25 -3.71
CA TYR A 36 -5.28 -10.84 -3.11
C TYR A 36 -5.81 -9.56 -3.76
N ALA A 37 -4.98 -8.51 -3.89
CA ALA A 37 -5.36 -7.25 -4.52
C ALA A 37 -5.74 -7.43 -6.01
N GLU A 38 -5.02 -8.28 -6.75
CA GLU A 38 -5.29 -8.59 -8.17
C GLU A 38 -6.74 -9.02 -8.44
N ARG A 39 -7.37 -9.75 -7.49
CA ARG A 39 -8.75 -10.25 -7.63
C ARG A 39 -9.80 -9.13 -7.73
N PHE A 40 -9.48 -7.94 -7.26
CA PHE A 40 -10.41 -6.81 -7.21
C PHE A 40 -10.14 -5.76 -8.31
N LEU A 41 -9.19 -5.99 -9.22
CA LEU A 41 -8.81 -4.99 -10.24
C LEU A 41 -9.96 -4.57 -11.17
N ASP A 42 -10.84 -5.51 -11.50
CA ASP A 42 -12.00 -5.24 -12.35
C ASP A 42 -13.13 -4.53 -11.61
N SER A 43 -13.31 -4.86 -10.33
CA SER A 43 -14.33 -4.29 -9.44
C SER A 43 -13.74 -3.97 -8.07
N PRO A 44 -13.11 -2.80 -7.89
CA PRO A 44 -12.44 -2.46 -6.64
C PRO A 44 -13.39 -2.33 -5.46
N GLU A 45 -13.02 -3.05 -4.39
CA GLU A 45 -13.67 -3.04 -3.09
C GLU A 45 -12.78 -2.36 -2.05
N VAL A 46 -13.40 -1.90 -0.96
CA VAL A 46 -12.67 -1.18 0.10
C VAL A 46 -11.60 -2.04 0.79
N ILE A 47 -11.76 -3.37 0.75
CA ILE A 47 -10.84 -4.35 1.37
C ILE A 47 -9.65 -4.72 0.48
N MET A 48 -9.63 -4.29 -0.79
CA MET A 48 -8.68 -4.73 -1.82
C MET A 48 -7.22 -4.66 -1.38
N PHE A 49 -6.86 -3.68 -0.54
CA PHE A 49 -5.49 -3.45 -0.09
C PHE A 49 -5.25 -3.79 1.38
N ASP A 50 -6.22 -4.34 2.12
CA ASP A 50 -6.12 -4.53 3.57
C ASP A 50 -4.92 -5.41 3.95
N VAL A 51 -4.68 -6.49 3.20
CA VAL A 51 -3.56 -7.40 3.45
C VAL A 51 -2.22 -6.69 3.21
N ALA A 52 -2.09 -5.99 2.08
CA ALA A 52 -0.88 -5.24 1.73
C ALA A 52 -0.62 -4.09 2.73
N GLN A 53 -1.66 -3.33 3.05
CA GLN A 53 -1.60 -2.22 3.99
C GLN A 53 -1.19 -2.71 5.39
N HIS A 54 -1.73 -3.84 5.85
CA HIS A 54 -1.37 -4.42 7.14
C HIS A 54 0.11 -4.81 7.18
N GLN A 55 0.62 -5.48 6.14
CA GLN A 55 2.03 -5.86 6.06
C GLN A 55 2.96 -4.65 6.08
N ILE A 56 2.68 -3.63 5.26
CA ILE A 56 3.48 -2.39 5.24
C ILE A 56 3.39 -1.65 6.56
N PHE A 57 2.22 -1.59 7.19
CA PHE A 57 2.07 -0.98 8.50
C PHE A 57 2.94 -1.67 9.55
N GLN A 58 2.93 -3.00 9.62
CA GLN A 58 3.77 -3.75 10.56
C GLN A 58 5.26 -3.53 10.26
N LEU A 59 5.66 -3.57 8.99
CA LEU A 59 7.04 -3.32 8.57
C LEU A 59 7.51 -1.93 9.00
N MET A 60 6.73 -0.89 8.71
CA MET A 60 7.05 0.48 9.14
C MET A 60 7.08 0.60 10.66
N LYS A 61 6.11 0.01 11.37
CA LYS A 61 6.03 0.05 12.84
C LYS A 61 7.24 -0.60 13.50
N GLN A 62 7.78 -1.67 12.93
CA GLN A 62 8.90 -2.42 13.51
C GLN A 62 10.27 -1.82 13.16
N ASP A 63 10.40 -1.17 12.00
CA ASP A 63 11.69 -0.67 11.51
C ASP A 63 11.75 0.85 11.37
N SER A 64 10.96 1.42 10.46
CA SER A 64 11.04 2.85 10.12
C SER A 64 10.62 3.76 11.28
N TYR A 65 9.57 3.39 12.02
CA TYR A 65 9.01 4.20 13.10
C TYR A 65 9.96 4.35 14.30
N PRO A 66 10.58 3.28 14.85
CA PRO A 66 11.58 3.42 15.89
C PRO A 66 12.82 4.23 15.46
N ARG A 67 13.22 4.13 14.20
CA ARG A 67 14.31 4.94 13.63
C ARG A 67 13.92 6.41 13.53
N PHE A 68 12.69 6.70 13.09
CA PHE A 68 12.14 8.05 13.05
C PHE A 68 12.14 8.72 14.43
N LEU A 69 11.67 8.05 15.48
CA LEU A 69 11.66 8.60 16.85
C LEU A 69 13.06 8.93 17.39
N LYS A 70 14.11 8.26 16.89
CA LYS A 70 15.51 8.52 17.26
C LYS A 70 16.19 9.56 16.37
N SER A 71 15.59 9.92 15.24
CA SER A 71 16.17 10.83 14.26
C SER A 71 16.16 12.28 14.72
N GLU A 72 17.11 13.07 14.23
CA GLU A 72 17.14 14.52 14.49
C GLU A 72 15.93 15.24 13.89
N LEU A 73 15.33 14.68 12.82
CA LEU A 73 14.10 15.20 12.25
C LEU A 73 12.98 15.24 13.30
N TYR A 74 12.81 14.17 14.09
CA TYR A 74 11.79 14.13 15.13
C TYR A 74 12.18 14.94 16.37
N LYS A 75 13.47 14.94 16.75
CA LYS A 75 13.94 15.67 17.94
C LYS A 75 13.95 17.19 17.78
N SER A 76 13.98 17.68 16.54
CA SER A 76 13.95 19.12 16.22
C SER A 76 12.53 19.65 15.98
N MET A 77 11.51 18.78 16.06
CA MET A 77 10.08 19.16 16.02
C MET A 77 9.58 19.68 17.36
#